data_AF-A0A2J5PKE9-F1
#
_entry.id   AF-A0A2J5PKE9-F1
#
_cell.length_a   1.000
_cell.length_b   1.000
_cell.length_c   1.000
_cell.angle_alpha   90.00
_cell.angle_beta   90.00
_cell.angle_gamma   90.00
#
_symmetry.space_group_name_H-M   'P 1'
#
loop_
_entity.id
_entity.type
_entity.pdbx_description
1 polymer ?
#
loop_
_entity_poly.entity_id
_entity_poly.type
_entity_poly.pdbx_seq_one_letter_code
_entity_poly.pdbx_strand_id
1 'polypeptide(L)' 'MANTITADEIRESFSQAMSAMYQQEVPQYGTLLELVADVNLAILENNPTLHEQLANADELARLNVERHGAIRVGTAEE' A
#
# COMPACT_ATOMS: atom_id res chain seq x y z
N MET A 1 -16.76 -12.81 25.20
CA MET A 1 -15.95 -13.46 24.14
C MET A 1 -14.95 -12.41 23.69
N ALA A 2 -13.65 -12.71 23.69
CA ALA A 2 -12.66 -11.75 23.23
C ALA A 2 -12.84 -11.55 21.71
N ASN A 3 -13.13 -10.33 21.29
CA ASN A 3 -13.31 -9.97 19.89
C ASN A 3 -11.94 -9.64 19.29
N THR A 4 -11.16 -10.68 19.01
CA THR A 4 -9.81 -10.56 18.44
C THR A 4 -9.89 -10.47 16.92
N ILE A 5 -9.36 -9.40 16.36
CA ILE A 5 -9.16 -9.22 14.91
C ILE A 5 -7.93 -9.99 14.42
N THR A 6 -7.85 -10.21 13.12
CA THR A 6 -6.73 -10.91 12.47
C THR A 6 -5.48 -10.03 12.40
N ALA A 7 -4.30 -10.65 12.28
CA ALA A 7 -3.04 -9.92 12.11
C ALA A 7 -3.00 -9.15 10.78
N ASP A 8 -3.72 -9.61 9.75
CA ASP A 8 -3.78 -8.96 8.45
C ASP A 8 -4.59 -7.66 8.52
N GLU A 9 -5.73 -7.66 9.23
CA GLU A 9 -6.50 -6.43 9.50
C GLU A 9 -5.68 -5.40 10.28
N ILE A 10 -4.88 -5.85 11.26
CA ILE A 10 -3.97 -4.97 12.00
C ILE A 10 -2.90 -4.39 11.06
N ARG A 11 -2.30 -5.22 10.19
CA ARG A 11 -1.25 -4.79 9.26
C ARG A 11 -1.77 -3.78 8.24
N GLU A 12 -2.96 -4.02 7.70
CA GLU A 12 -3.60 -3.10 6.77
C GLU A 12 -3.87 -1.75 7.44
N SER A 13 -4.50 -1.77 8.62
CA SER A 13 -4.81 -0.56 9.40
C SER A 13 -3.53 0.22 9.75
N PHE A 14 -2.47 -0.48 10.16
CA PHE A 14 -1.19 0.12 10.47
C PHE A 14 -0.54 0.76 9.22
N SER A 15 -0.52 0.05 8.09
CA SER A 15 0.01 0.57 6.81
C SER A 15 -0.72 1.84 6.36
N GLN A 16 -2.05 1.86 6.45
CA GLN A 16 -2.86 3.03 6.12
C GLN A 16 -2.58 4.21 7.05
N ALA A 17 -2.51 3.98 8.36
CA ALA A 17 -2.19 5.01 9.35
C ALA A 17 -0.79 5.61 9.10
N MET A 18 0.21 4.76 8.83
CA MET A 18 1.57 5.20 8.48
C MET A 18 1.59 6.03 7.20
N SER A 19 0.85 5.62 6.16
CA SER A 19 0.74 6.37 4.90
C SER A 19 0.13 7.75 5.13
N ALA A 20 -0.96 7.84 5.91
CA ALA A 20 -1.62 9.10 6.21
C ALA A 20 -0.72 10.05 7.02
N MET A 21 -0.04 9.52 8.04
CA MET A 21 0.94 10.28 8.83
C MET A 21 2.06 10.81 7.94
N TYR A 22 2.68 9.94 7.13
CA TYR A 22 3.81 10.33 6.29
C TYR A 22 3.41 11.32 5.19
N GLN A 23 2.21 11.21 4.63
CA GLN A 23 1.67 12.20 3.70
C GLN A 23 1.51 13.58 4.36
N GLN A 24 1.06 13.63 5.62
CA GLN A 24 0.91 14.86 6.37
C GLN A 24 2.26 15.52 6.69
N GLU A 25 3.29 14.71 6.96
CA GLU A 25 4.65 15.18 7.23
C GLU A 25 5.39 15.59 5.94
N VAL A 26 5.13 14.89 4.83
CA VAL A 26 5.79 15.07 3.54
C VAL A 26 4.74 15.19 2.44
N PRO A 27 4.22 16.40 2.14
CA PRO A 27 3.13 16.58 1.17
C PRO A 27 3.43 16.04 -0.23
N GLN A 28 4.70 16.05 -0.65
CA GLN A 28 5.12 15.48 -1.94
C GLN A 28 4.84 13.96 -2.04
N TYR A 29 4.76 13.25 -0.92
CA TYR A 29 4.35 11.85 -0.91
C TYR A 29 2.91 11.67 -1.41
N GLY A 30 1.99 12.58 -1.05
CA GLY A 30 0.61 12.55 -1.56
C GLY A 30 0.55 12.76 -3.07
N THR A 31 1.30 13.74 -3.58
CA THR A 31 1.42 13.98 -5.03
C THR A 31 1.99 12.77 -5.77
N LEU A 32 2.95 12.06 -5.16
CA LEU A 32 3.49 10.83 -5.73
C LEU A 32 2.43 9.73 -5.79
N LEU A 33 1.61 9.56 -4.75
CA LEU A 33 0.54 8.55 -4.75
C LEU A 33 -0.51 8.80 -5.84
N GLU A 34 -0.88 10.06 -6.07
CA GLU A 34 -1.78 10.45 -7.16
C GLU A 34 -1.19 10.06 -8.52
N LEU A 35 0.08 10.40 -8.77
CA LEU A 35 0.77 10.03 -10.01
C LEU A 35 0.84 8.51 -10.21
N VAL A 36 1.11 7.75 -9.14
CA VAL A 36 1.16 6.28 -9.20
C VAL A 36 -0.21 5.70 -9.55
N ALA A 37 -1.30 6.25 -9.00
CA ALA A 37 -2.65 5.83 -9.35
C ALA A 37 -2.97 6.06 -10.84
N ASP A 38 -2.64 7.23 -11.35
CA ASP A 38 -2.85 7.58 -12.77
C ASP A 38 -2.04 6.66 -13.71
N VAL A 39 -0.77 6.41 -13.38
CA VAL A 39 0.09 5.52 -14.16
C VAL A 39 -0.44 4.09 -14.12
N ASN A 40 -0.82 3.58 -12.95
CA ASN A 40 -1.36 2.23 -12.81
C ASN A 40 -2.63 2.06 -13.66
N LEU A 41 -3.56 3.02 -13.59
CA LEU A 41 -4.78 3.00 -14.38
C LEU A 41 -4.46 2.99 -15.89
N ALA A 42 -3.61 3.91 -16.33
CA ALA A 42 -3.22 3.99 -17.75
C ALA A 42 -2.56 2.69 -18.24
N ILE A 43 -1.72 2.04 -17.44
CA ILE A 43 -1.09 0.77 -17.81
C ILE A 43 -2.11 -0.36 -17.91
N LEU A 44 -3.04 -0.47 -16.96
CA LEU A 44 -4.08 -1.50 -16.97
C LEU A 44 -5.05 -1.33 -18.13
N GLU A 45 -5.43 -0.10 -18.47
CA GLU A 45 -6.30 0.20 -19.62
C GLU A 45 -5.64 -0.13 -20.96
N ASN A 46 -4.35 0.15 -21.09
CA ASN A 46 -3.62 -0.08 -22.34
C ASN A 46 -3.09 -1.52 -22.49
N ASN A 47 -3.14 -2.35 -21.43
CA ASN A 47 -2.61 -3.72 -21.44
C ASN A 47 -3.61 -4.73 -20.85
N PRO A 48 -4.66 -5.13 -21.61
CA PRO A 48 -5.70 -6.05 -21.12
C PRO A 48 -5.15 -7.39 -20.63
N THR A 49 -4.11 -7.93 -21.29
CA THR A 49 -3.47 -9.19 -20.87
C THR A 49 -2.81 -9.07 -19.50
N LEU A 50 -2.17 -7.94 -19.19
CA LEU A 50 -1.58 -7.69 -17.88
C LEU A 50 -2.67 -7.55 -16.82
N HIS A 51 -3.75 -6.84 -17.15
CA HIS A 51 -4.89 -6.71 -16.25
C HIS A 51 -5.51 -8.07 -15.91
N GLU A 52 -5.72 -8.94 -16.90
CA GLU A 52 -6.20 -10.31 -16.68
C GLU A 52 -5.24 -11.14 -15.83
N GLN A 53 -3.92 -11.02 -16.05
CA GLN A 53 -2.91 -11.73 -15.25
C GLN A 53 -2.97 -11.31 -13.78
N LEU A 54 -3.03 -10.00 -13.50
CA LEU A 54 -3.10 -9.47 -12.15
C LEU A 54 -4.43 -9.80 -11.47
N ALA A 55 -5.54 -9.81 -12.22
CA ALA A 55 -6.85 -10.22 -11.72
C ALA A 55 -6.86 -11.71 -11.32
N ASN A 56 -6.30 -12.57 -12.17
CA ASN A 56 -6.24 -14.01 -11.92
C ASN A 56 -5.30 -14.37 -10.75
N ALA A 57 -4.34 -13.50 -10.44
CA ALA A 57 -3.42 -13.66 -9.31
C ALA A 57 -3.91 -12.99 -8.01
N ASP A 58 -5.09 -12.37 -8.01
CA ASP A 58 -5.65 -11.60 -6.88
C ASP A 58 -4.74 -10.43 -6.42
N GLU A 59 -3.93 -9.89 -7.33
CA GLU A 59 -2.96 -8.82 -7.03
C GLU A 59 -3.53 -7.42 -7.24
N LEU A 60 -4.64 -7.28 -7.96
CA LEU A 60 -5.28 -5.97 -8.21
C LEU A 60 -5.73 -5.29 -6.92
N ALA A 61 -6.27 -6.04 -5.96
CA ALA A 61 -6.69 -5.50 -4.67
C ALA A 61 -5.47 -5.03 -3.85
N ARG A 62 -4.36 -5.77 -3.92
CA ARG A 62 -3.12 -5.47 -3.19
C ARG A 62 -2.39 -4.25 -3.77
N LEU A 63 -2.37 -4.09 -5.09
CA LEU A 63 -1.58 -3.08 -5.80
C LEU A 63 -1.81 -1.65 -5.28
N ASN A 64 -3.05 -1.31 -4.90
CA ASN A 64 -3.40 0.04 -4.43
C ASN A 64 -2.98 0.34 -2.98
N VAL A 65 -2.73 -0.70 -2.18
CA VAL A 65 -2.37 -0.57 -0.76
C VAL A 65 -0.94 -1.01 -0.46
N GLU A 66 -0.25 -1.58 -1.46
CA GLU A 66 1.11 -2.09 -1.33
C GLU A 66 2.11 -0.95 -1.10
N ARG A 67 2.84 -1.06 0.02
CA ARG A 67 3.83 -0.06 0.47
C ARG A 67 4.93 -0.77 1.24
N HIS A 68 6.13 -0.20 1.25
CA HIS A 68 7.19 -0.59 2.17
C HIS A 68 7.66 0.61 2.98
N GLY A 69 7.88 0.42 4.27
CA GLY A 69 8.52 1.38 5.16
C GLY A 69 9.98 1.01 5.40
N ALA A 70 10.80 1.99 5.78
CA ALA A 70 12.17 1.76 6.21
C ALA A 70 12.44 2.57 7.47
N ILE A 71 12.97 1.91 8.50
CA ILE A 71 13.34 2.53 9.78
C ILE A 71 14.76 2.09 10.16
N ARG A 72 15.36 2.80 11.11
CA ARG A 72 16.65 2.47 11.70
C ARG A 72 16.46 2.36 13.22
N VAL A 73 17.04 1.34 13.84
CA VAL A 73 17.08 1.16 15.29
C VAL A 73 18.51 1.35 15.81
N GLY A 74 18.66 1.73 17.07
CA GLY A 74 19.93 2.16 17.67
C GLY A 74 20.58 1.12 18.59
N THR A 75 19.82 0.22 19.18
CA THR A 75 20.34 -0.84 20.07
C THR A 75 19.77 -2.22 19.72
N ALA A 76 20.17 -3.27 20.44
CA ALA A 76 19.70 -4.63 20.20
C ALA A 76 18.32 -4.91 20.84
N GLU A 77 17.95 -4.13 21.85
CA GLU A 77 16.67 -4.24 22.55
C GLU A 77 15.50 -3.62 21.76
N GLU A 78 15.81 -2.78 20.77
CA GLU A 78 14.86 -2.10 19.86
C GLU A 78 14.58 -2.91 18.60
#